data_AF-A0A3S5DMR4-F1
#
_entry.id   AF-A0A3S5DMR4-F1
#
_cell.length_a   1.000
_cell.length_b   1.000
_cell.length_c   1.000
_cell.angle_alpha   90.00
_cell.angle_beta   90.00
_cell.angle_gamma   90.00
#
_symmetry.space_group_name_H-M   'P 1'
#
loop_
_entity.id
_entity.type
_entity.pdbx_description
1 polymer ?
#
loop_
_entity_poly.entity_id
_entity_poly.type
_entity_poly.pdbx_seq_one_letter_code
_entity_poly.pdbx_strand_id
1 'polypeptide(L)'
;MPYSRQMGNGDRPLIADEAGEWLRGDILGLLCSLALDAEAVAIPVSCNSIISSGRFFKHVKLTKIGSPYVIEAFNELSRSYSRIVGFEANGGFLLGSDICINEQNLHALPTRDAVLPAIMLLYKSRNTSISALVNETPNSLHPF
;
A
#
# COMPACT_ATOMS: atom_id res chain seq x y z
N MET A 1 -10.77 22.49 -19.26
CA MET A 1 -9.92 21.60 -18.46
C MET A 1 -10.46 21.55 -17.04
N PRO A 2 -11.29 20.58 -16.62
CA PRO A 2 -11.66 20.50 -15.22
C PRO A 2 -10.66 19.59 -14.50
N TYR A 3 -9.87 20.20 -13.62
CA TYR A 3 -9.10 19.52 -12.59
C TYR A 3 -10.11 18.98 -11.57
N SER A 4 -10.44 17.69 -11.63
CA SER A 4 -11.27 17.04 -10.61
C SER A 4 -10.43 16.85 -9.35
N ARG A 5 -10.51 17.81 -8.42
CA ARG A 5 -10.14 17.60 -7.02
C ARG A 5 -11.06 16.52 -6.43
N GLN A 6 -10.67 15.25 -6.53
CA GLN A 6 -11.19 14.16 -5.69
C GLN A 6 -10.25 13.96 -4.50
N MET A 7 -10.14 14.97 -3.65
CA MET A 7 -9.57 14.86 -2.30
C MET A 7 -10.70 15.28 -1.35
N GLY A 8 -11.48 14.32 -0.86
CA GLY A 8 -12.66 14.69 -0.06
C GLY A 8 -13.45 13.58 0.62
N ASN A 9 -13.04 12.31 0.51
CA ASN A 9 -13.74 11.21 1.20
C ASN A 9 -12.85 10.42 2.18
N GLY A 10 -11.60 10.83 2.40
CA GLY A 10 -10.69 10.16 3.35
C GLY A 10 -10.11 8.83 2.85
N ASP A 11 -10.33 8.44 1.60
CA ASP A 11 -9.85 7.15 1.06
C ASP A 11 -8.43 7.21 0.48
N ARG A 12 -7.88 8.42 0.29
CA ARG A 12 -6.59 8.64 -0.38
C ARG A 12 -5.65 9.41 0.54
N PRO A 13 -4.59 8.77 1.07
CA PRO A 13 -3.57 9.47 1.82
C PRO A 13 -2.80 10.41 0.90
N LEU A 14 -2.46 11.58 1.43
CA LEU A 14 -1.56 12.54 0.79
C LEU A 14 -0.45 12.84 1.79
N ILE A 15 0.72 12.25 1.56
CA ILE A 15 1.84 12.27 2.50
C ILE A 15 3.08 12.75 1.76
N ALA A 16 3.83 13.66 2.39
CA ALA A 16 5.15 14.08 1.95
C ALA A 16 6.21 13.55 2.91
N ASP A 17 7.45 13.39 2.42
CA ASP A 17 8.59 13.11 3.26
C ASP A 17 9.05 14.36 4.05
N GLU A 18 10.14 14.25 4.78
CA GLU A 18 10.68 15.36 5.57
C GLU A 18 11.23 16.53 4.74
N ALA A 19 11.44 16.35 3.42
CA ALA A 19 11.85 17.40 2.49
C ALA A 19 10.65 18.09 1.81
N GLY A 20 9.42 17.60 2.05
CA GLY A 20 8.22 18.09 1.40
C GLY A 20 7.94 17.45 0.04
N GLU A 21 8.66 16.39 -0.33
CA GLU A 21 8.45 15.66 -1.58
C GLU A 21 7.27 14.69 -1.43
N TRP A 22 6.33 14.76 -2.37
CA TRP A 22 5.12 13.95 -2.33
C TRP A 22 5.43 12.47 -2.56
N LEU A 23 4.92 11.60 -1.69
CA LEU A 23 5.00 10.16 -1.91
C LEU A 23 3.93 9.73 -2.91
N ARG A 24 4.34 8.88 -3.87
CA ARG A 24 3.37 8.16 -4.70
C ARG A 24 2.57 7.17 -3.85
N GLY A 25 1.29 7.03 -4.16
CA GLY A 25 0.38 6.16 -3.41
C GLY A 25 0.74 4.67 -3.45
N ASP A 26 1.28 4.19 -4.57
CA ASP A 26 1.78 2.81 -4.70
C ASP A 26 3.04 2.54 -3.85
N ILE A 27 3.94 3.52 -3.72
CA ILE A 27 5.11 3.43 -2.83
C ILE A 27 4.68 3.44 -1.36
N LEU A 28 3.73 4.31 -1.00
CA LEU A 28 3.14 4.30 0.33
C LEU A 28 2.48 2.94 0.65
N GLY A 29 1.72 2.39 -0.30
CA GLY A 29 1.12 1.05 -0.19
C GLY A 29 2.16 -0.05 -0.02
N LEU A 30 3.28 -0.01 -0.77
CA LEU A 30 4.40 -0.93 -0.59
C LEU A 30 5.00 -0.84 0.82
N LEU A 31 5.34 0.36 1.29
CA LEU A 31 5.94 0.55 2.61
C LEU A 31 5.00 0.12 3.75
N CYS A 32 3.71 0.42 3.63
CA CYS A 32 2.68 -0.05 4.56
C CYS A 32 2.62 -1.59 4.57
N SER A 33 2.56 -2.23 3.39
CA SER A 33 2.50 -3.69 3.26
C SER A 33 3.73 -4.37 3.88
N LEU A 34 4.91 -3.79 3.69
CA LEU A 34 6.15 -4.27 4.32
C LEU A 34 6.13 -4.09 5.85
N ALA A 35 5.57 -3.00 6.35
CA ALA A 35 5.44 -2.76 7.80
C ALA A 35 4.43 -3.70 8.46
N LEU A 36 3.41 -4.13 7.69
CA LEU A 36 2.41 -5.12 8.09
C LEU A 36 2.88 -6.57 7.90
N ASP A 37 4.10 -6.80 7.41
CA ASP A 37 4.61 -8.15 7.08
C ASP A 37 3.62 -8.93 6.20
N ALA A 38 3.12 -8.28 5.15
CA ALA A 38 2.16 -8.90 4.23
C ALA A 38 2.83 -10.06 3.47
N GLU A 39 2.09 -11.16 3.31
CA GLU A 39 2.55 -12.32 2.55
C GLU A 39 2.18 -12.21 1.07
N ALA A 40 0.96 -11.72 0.80
CA ALA A 40 0.44 -11.56 -0.54
C ALA A 40 -0.26 -10.22 -0.71
N VAL A 41 -0.12 -9.67 -1.92
CA VAL A 41 -0.66 -8.35 -2.26
C VAL A 41 -1.50 -8.42 -3.53
N ALA A 42 -2.69 -7.80 -3.51
CA ALA A 42 -3.47 -7.51 -4.72
C ALA A 42 -3.31 -6.04 -5.14
N ILE A 43 -2.81 -5.79 -6.35
CA ILE A 43 -2.64 -4.43 -6.88
C ILE A 43 -3.13 -4.32 -8.33
N PRO A 44 -3.66 -3.15 -8.75
CA PRO A 44 -3.91 -2.89 -10.15
C PRO A 44 -2.65 -2.92 -11.00
N VAL A 45 -2.79 -3.28 -12.28
CA VAL A 45 -1.70 -3.18 -13.29
C VAL A 45 -1.13 -1.77 -13.46
N SER A 46 -1.79 -0.73 -12.93
CA SER A 46 -1.31 0.65 -12.95
C SER A 46 -0.31 0.99 -11.83
N CYS A 47 -0.12 0.11 -10.84
CA CYS A 47 0.90 0.30 -9.81
C CYS A 47 2.30 0.12 -10.38
N ASN A 48 3.30 0.73 -9.75
CA ASN A 48 4.70 0.58 -10.15
C ASN A 48 5.08 -0.90 -10.30
N SER A 49 5.61 -1.26 -11.47
CA SER A 49 5.94 -2.64 -11.84
C SER A 49 6.96 -3.29 -10.89
N ILE A 50 7.78 -2.48 -10.19
CA ILE A 50 8.72 -3.00 -9.19
C ILE A 50 8.00 -3.76 -8.08
N ILE A 51 6.76 -3.40 -7.75
CA ILE A 51 6.00 -4.09 -6.70
C ILE A 51 5.66 -5.51 -7.15
N SER A 52 5.33 -5.68 -8.43
CA SER A 52 5.00 -6.99 -9.02
C SER A 52 6.21 -7.84 -9.41
N SER A 53 7.34 -7.21 -9.73
CA SER A 53 8.57 -7.90 -10.15
C SER A 53 9.59 -8.05 -9.01
N GLY A 54 9.46 -7.21 -7.98
CA GLY A 54 10.27 -7.23 -6.78
C GLY A 54 9.85 -8.36 -5.86
N ARG A 55 10.83 -9.09 -5.33
CA ARG A 55 10.61 -10.23 -4.42
C ARG A 55 10.30 -9.78 -2.99
N PHE A 56 9.37 -8.84 -2.84
CA PHE A 56 8.94 -8.29 -1.55
C PHE A 56 7.95 -9.21 -0.83
N PHE A 57 7.12 -9.91 -1.61
CA PHE A 57 5.99 -10.70 -1.13
C PHE A 57 6.10 -12.12 -1.67
N LYS A 58 5.46 -13.08 -0.99
CA LYS A 58 5.35 -14.46 -1.50
C LYS A 58 4.53 -14.51 -2.79
N HIS A 59 3.57 -13.59 -2.95
CA HIS A 59 2.75 -13.49 -4.15
C HIS A 59 2.23 -12.07 -4.41
N VAL A 60 2.17 -11.71 -5.68
CA VAL A 60 1.51 -10.46 -6.13
C VAL A 60 0.46 -10.81 -7.18
N LYS A 61 -0.79 -10.47 -6.88
CA LYS A 61 -1.92 -10.62 -7.80
C LYS A 61 -2.18 -9.29 -8.51
N LEU A 62 -1.96 -9.28 -9.81
CA LEU A 62 -2.33 -8.13 -10.66
C LEU A 62 -3.83 -8.14 -10.95
N THR A 63 -4.46 -6.97 -10.83
CA THR A 63 -5.90 -6.77 -11.05
C THR A 63 -6.16 -5.68 -12.08
N LYS A 64 -7.42 -5.55 -12.52
CA LYS A 64 -7.89 -4.33 -13.20
C LYS A 64 -7.90 -3.15 -12.21
N ILE A 65 -7.93 -1.92 -12.74
CA ILE A 65 -8.03 -0.69 -11.94
C ILE A 65 -9.40 -0.63 -11.26
N GLY A 66 -9.41 -0.30 -9.96
CA GLY A 66 -10.61 -0.16 -9.14
C GLY A 66 -10.64 -1.15 -7.97
N SER A 67 -11.01 -0.66 -6.79
CA SER A 67 -11.10 -1.45 -5.56
C SER A 67 -11.97 -2.72 -5.64
N PRO A 68 -13.06 -2.82 -6.44
CA PRO A 68 -13.82 -4.06 -6.54
C PRO A 68 -12.97 -5.26 -7.02
N TYR A 69 -12.05 -5.03 -7.96
CA TYR A 69 -11.17 -6.08 -8.48
C TYR A 69 -10.06 -6.45 -7.48
N VAL A 70 -9.60 -5.48 -6.68
CA VAL A 70 -8.65 -5.72 -5.58
C VAL A 70 -9.30 -6.57 -4.49
N ILE A 71 -10.54 -6.26 -4.12
CA ILE A 71 -11.31 -7.01 -3.12
C ILE A 71 -11.63 -8.43 -3.63
N GLU A 72 -12.02 -8.57 -4.91
CA GLU A 72 -12.28 -9.88 -5.51
C GLU A 72 -11.06 -10.81 -5.42
N ALA A 73 -9.85 -10.27 -5.62
CA ALA A 73 -8.61 -11.01 -5.52
C ALA A 73 -8.33 -11.57 -4.11
N PHE A 74 -8.84 -10.94 -3.04
CA PHE A 74 -8.63 -11.44 -1.68
C PHE A 74 -9.20 -12.84 -1.46
N ASN A 75 -10.31 -13.18 -2.12
CA ASN A 75 -10.92 -14.52 -2.04
C ASN A 75 -10.02 -15.63 -2.63
N GLU A 76 -9.19 -15.29 -3.61
CA GLU A 76 -8.22 -16.23 -4.19
C GLU A 76 -7.00 -16.35 -3.28
N LEU A 77 -6.49 -15.21 -2.80
CA LEU A 77 -5.30 -15.15 -1.95
C LEU A 77 -5.54 -15.81 -0.59
N SER A 78 -6.73 -15.68 0.00
CA SER A 78 -7.07 -16.25 1.32
C SER A 78 -7.00 -17.77 1.38
N ARG A 79 -6.94 -18.44 0.24
CA ARG A 79 -6.78 -19.89 0.15
C ARG A 79 -5.37 -20.35 0.51
N SER A 80 -4.38 -19.47 0.39
CA SER A 80 -2.96 -19.82 0.49
C SER A 80 -2.15 -18.90 1.41
N TYR A 81 -2.68 -17.72 1.76
CA TYR A 81 -1.97 -16.70 2.52
C TYR A 81 -2.82 -16.19 3.68
N SER A 82 -2.18 -15.84 4.79
CA SER A 82 -2.83 -15.40 6.02
C SER A 82 -2.72 -13.90 6.26
N ARG A 83 -1.76 -13.22 5.61
CA ARG A 83 -1.55 -11.77 5.72
C ARG A 83 -1.69 -11.16 4.33
N ILE A 84 -2.90 -10.70 4.01
CA ILE A 84 -3.30 -10.24 2.69
C ILE A 84 -3.64 -8.76 2.76
N VAL A 85 -3.07 -8.00 1.84
CA VAL A 85 -3.37 -6.58 1.67
C VAL A 85 -3.58 -6.27 0.19
N GLY A 86 -4.16 -5.13 -0.09
CA GLY A 86 -4.26 -4.61 -1.45
C GLY A 86 -4.18 -3.11 -1.45
N PHE A 87 -3.74 -2.53 -2.55
CA PHE A 87 -3.68 -1.08 -2.67
C PHE A 87 -3.66 -0.63 -4.13
N GLU A 88 -4.04 0.63 -4.34
CA GLU A 88 -4.06 1.26 -5.64
C GLU A 88 -2.97 2.35 -5.75
N ALA A 89 -2.58 2.70 -6.97
CA ALA A 89 -1.61 3.76 -7.23
C ALA A 89 -2.03 5.15 -6.68
N ASN A 90 -3.31 5.32 -6.39
CA ASN A 90 -3.87 6.52 -5.78
C ASN A 90 -3.66 6.60 -4.24
N GLY A 91 -3.07 5.57 -3.62
CA GLY A 91 -2.78 5.50 -2.19
C GLY A 91 -3.85 4.79 -1.36
N GLY A 92 -5.01 4.46 -1.93
CA GLY A 92 -6.05 3.71 -1.23
C GLY A 92 -5.54 2.33 -0.84
N PHE A 93 -5.52 2.04 0.46
CA PHE A 93 -5.03 0.80 1.05
C PHE A 93 -6.21 -0.04 1.58
N LEU A 94 -6.17 -1.34 1.40
CA LEU A 94 -7.21 -2.28 1.79
C LEU A 94 -6.57 -3.43 2.58
N LEU A 95 -7.10 -3.68 3.78
CA LEU A 95 -6.66 -4.78 4.61
C LEU A 95 -7.54 -6.00 4.33
N GLY A 96 -6.98 -7.01 3.66
CA GLY A 96 -7.72 -8.16 3.14
C GLY A 96 -7.85 -9.32 4.12
N SER A 97 -7.10 -9.31 5.22
CA SER A 97 -7.17 -10.31 6.28
C SER A 97 -6.99 -9.64 7.65
N ASP A 98 -7.46 -10.32 8.70
CA ASP A 98 -7.06 -9.97 10.06
C ASP A 98 -5.54 -10.11 10.20
N ILE A 99 -4.90 -9.14 10.83
CA ILE A 99 -3.45 -9.12 11.05
C ILE A 99 -3.15 -8.88 12.52
N CYS A 100 -2.44 -9.82 13.14
CA CYS A 100 -1.91 -9.63 14.49
C CYS A 100 -0.61 -8.78 14.44
N ILE A 101 -0.61 -7.69 15.20
CA ILE A 101 0.51 -6.75 15.39
C ILE A 101 0.68 -6.53 16.89
N ASN A 102 1.86 -6.82 17.45
CA ASN A 102 2.13 -6.67 18.88
C ASN A 102 1.05 -7.31 19.77
N GLU A 103 0.62 -8.53 19.42
CA GLU A 103 -0.44 -9.29 20.12
C GLU A 103 -1.85 -8.67 20.02
N GLN A 104 -2.02 -7.57 19.30
CA GLN A 104 -3.31 -6.94 19.03
C GLN A 104 -3.80 -7.31 17.64
N ASN A 105 -5.10 -7.63 17.53
CA ASN A 105 -5.70 -7.97 16.25
C ASN A 105 -6.17 -6.72 15.52
N LEU A 106 -5.63 -6.47 14.32
CA LEU A 106 -6.13 -5.49 13.38
C LEU A 106 -7.09 -6.21 12.42
N HIS A 107 -8.39 -6.00 12.60
CA HIS A 107 -9.41 -6.65 11.79
C HIS A 107 -9.37 -6.20 10.33
N ALA A 108 -9.67 -7.12 9.43
CA ALA A 108 -9.80 -6.85 8.00
C ALA A 108 -10.75 -5.67 7.75
N LEU A 109 -10.35 -4.80 6.83
CA LEU A 109 -11.12 -3.68 6.36
C LEU A 109 -11.06 -3.67 4.83
N PRO A 110 -11.93 -4.46 4.15
CA PRO A 110 -11.92 -4.61 2.70
C PRO A 110 -12.56 -3.40 1.99
N THR A 111 -12.15 -2.20 2.40
CA THR A 111 -12.44 -0.90 1.77
C THR A 111 -11.19 -0.03 1.90
N ARG A 112 -11.16 1.11 1.20
CA ARG A 112 -10.00 2.00 1.24
C ARG A 112 -9.85 2.66 2.61
N ASP A 113 -8.62 2.70 3.09
CA ASP A 113 -8.18 3.34 4.33
C ASP A 113 -6.95 4.23 4.03
N ALA A 114 -7.01 5.50 4.42
CA ALA A 114 -5.88 6.43 4.33
C ALA A 114 -5.10 6.60 5.65
N VAL A 115 -5.69 6.22 6.78
CA VAL A 115 -5.10 6.37 8.11
C VAL A 115 -4.08 5.27 8.37
N LEU A 116 -4.45 4.01 8.11
CA LEU A 116 -3.54 2.87 8.29
C LEU A 116 -2.20 3.05 7.54
N PRO A 117 -2.17 3.34 6.22
CA PRO A 117 -0.91 3.55 5.52
C PRO A 117 -0.08 4.70 6.07
N ALA A 118 -0.71 5.79 6.54
CA ALA A 118 -0.01 6.91 7.15
C ALA A 118 0.66 6.53 8.48
N ILE A 119 -0.08 5.86 9.37
CA ILE A 119 0.44 5.42 10.68
C ILE A 119 1.56 4.40 10.48
N MET A 120 1.37 3.43 9.58
CA MET A 120 2.37 2.39 9.34
C MET A 120 3.65 2.94 8.71
N LEU A 121 3.55 3.98 7.87
CA LEU A 121 4.73 4.69 7.37
C LEU A 121 5.51 5.33 8.52
N LEU A 122 4.85 6.09 9.39
CA LEU A 122 5.50 6.73 10.55
C LEU A 122 6.13 5.71 11.51
N TYR A 123 5.44 4.58 11.74
CA TYR A 123 5.99 3.48 12.52
C TYR A 123 7.25 2.88 11.87
N LYS A 124 7.22 2.66 10.55
CA LYS A 124 8.38 2.13 9.80
C LYS A 124 9.54 3.11 9.80
N SER A 125 9.28 4.42 9.76
CA SER A 125 10.30 5.48 9.79
C SER A 125 10.72 5.90 11.20
N ARG A 126 10.38 5.15 12.26
CA ARG A 126 10.66 5.59 13.65
C ARG A 126 12.15 5.78 13.99
N ASN A 127 13.04 5.15 13.21
CA ASN A 127 14.49 5.20 13.39
C ASN A 127 15.25 5.70 12.14
N THR A 128 14.55 6.23 11.14
CA THR A 128 15.14 6.68 9.86
C THR A 128 14.26 7.75 9.22
N SER A 129 14.67 8.36 8.10
CA SER A 129 13.81 9.31 7.37
C SER A 129 12.85 8.60 6.43
N ILE A 130 11.76 9.28 6.04
CA ILE A 130 10.83 8.74 5.05
C ILE A 130 11.54 8.65 3.69
N SER A 131 12.32 9.66 3.33
CA SER A 131 13.12 9.65 2.11
C SER A 131 14.10 8.47 2.05
N ALA A 132 14.71 8.07 3.18
CA ALA A 132 15.60 6.91 3.24
C ALA A 132 14.84 5.61 2.96
N LEU A 133 13.65 5.41 3.56
CA LEU A 133 12.81 4.25 3.28
C LEU A 133 12.39 4.18 1.82
N VAL A 134 12.04 5.33 1.21
CA VAL A 134 11.72 5.40 -0.22
C VAL A 134 12.96 5.04 -1.04
N ASN A 135 14.14 5.52 -0.66
CA ASN A 135 15.40 5.24 -1.36
C ASN A 135 15.87 3.78 -1.26
N GLU A 136 15.47 3.06 -0.21
CA GLU A 136 15.71 1.64 -0.07
C GLU A 136 14.78 0.78 -0.96
N THR A 137 13.67 1.35 -1.44
CA THR A 137 12.87 0.68 -2.47
C THR A 137 13.60 0.76 -3.81
N PRO A 138 13.72 -0.34 -4.58
CA PRO A 138 14.41 -0.31 -5.86
C PRO A 138 13.72 0.71 -6.79
N ASN A 139 14.49 1.68 -7.28
CA ASN A 139 14.13 2.80 -8.17
C ASN A 139 13.51 4.08 -7.56
N SER A 140 13.99 4.57 -6.43
CA SER A 140 13.75 5.98 -6.02
C SER A 140 14.42 7.04 -6.93
N LEU A 141 15.17 6.64 -7.96
CA LEU A 141 15.97 7.53 -8.81
C LEU A 141 15.24 8.16 -10.00
N HIS A 142 13.93 7.99 -10.14
CA HIS A 142 13.19 8.74 -11.15
C HIS A 142 12.22 9.73 -10.48
N PRO A 143 12.62 11.01 -10.36
CA PRO A 143 11.65 12.06 -10.09
C PRO A 143 10.62 12.09 -11.21
N PHE A 144 9.40 12.48 -10.85
CA PHE A 144 8.19 12.56 -11.66
C PHE A 144 8.37 12.86 -13.16
#